data_AF-A0A0D7A254-F1
#
_entry.id   AF-A0A0D7A254-F1
#
_cell.length_a   1.000
_cell.length_b   1.000
_cell.length_c   1.000
_cell.angle_alpha   90.00
_cell.angle_beta   90.00
_cell.angle_gamma   90.00
#
_symmetry.space_group_name_H-M   'P 1'
#
loop_
_entity.id
_entity.type
_entity.pdbx_description
1 polymer ?
#
loop_
_entity_poly.entity_id
_entity_poly.type
_entity_poly.pdbx_seq_one_letter_code
_entity_poly.pdbx_strand_id
1 'polypeptide(L)'
;MATRFKITRYFLVSRLQEKHSHSKCSSDVLQSMRINVFEEDSDKVVWYKERYLGDEEIIENIVHNHTNAVCWTVHRPQRGWYVRMRSPTFPPGVFIPFTPLSSNSPYYSEAALSFRSRTNIPVEPIANFASGSLSTLHSGQSTPTVHSYPPSPTVTVIVEPPSPPIIDEQLNKIAGKQQERSDNNNRKPSAATQVTEFVLSPHSAVPIATESASLFSRALALIKKQHPAPSHSFSLTRIPTSPRDAAAPPPPYQANPAAVPFPPSVPVPAVPPLAAAPLLTFYDTTPAFTVRTLSGIIEINRVEERMLGVDTSFWVTVALTYLDFLEEREVSFSSSFAFSFLSVVIVY
;
A
#
# COMPACT_ATOMS: atom_id res chain seq x y z
N MET A 1 -8.84 -4.67 17.22
CA MET A 1 -8.21 -3.36 17.55
C MET A 1 -7.61 -2.82 16.27
N ALA A 2 -8.10 -1.68 15.79
CA ALA A 2 -7.45 -0.96 14.70
C ALA A 2 -6.33 -0.07 15.26
N THR A 3 -5.37 0.31 14.43
CA THR A 3 -4.47 1.41 14.79
C THR A 3 -4.68 2.56 13.85
N ARG A 4 -4.61 3.75 14.43
CA ARG A 4 -4.93 4.99 13.79
C ARG A 4 -3.73 5.91 13.76
N PHE A 5 -3.59 6.59 12.64
CA PHE A 5 -2.57 7.59 12.41
C PHE A 5 -3.24 8.87 11.93
N LYS A 6 -2.76 9.99 12.44
CA LYS A 6 -3.20 11.31 12.00
C LYS A 6 -2.24 11.82 10.94
N ILE A 7 -2.77 12.23 9.78
CA ILE A 7 -2.02 12.92 8.74
C ILE A 7 -2.25 14.41 8.89
N THR A 8 -1.18 15.20 8.82
CA THR A 8 -1.31 16.64 8.65
C THR A 8 -0.29 17.15 7.65
N ARG A 9 -0.79 17.86 6.63
CA ARG A 9 0.02 18.56 5.64
C ARG A 9 -0.09 20.06 5.87
N TYR A 10 1.03 20.66 6.25
CA TYR A 10 1.14 22.10 6.41
C TYR A 10 1.71 22.71 5.14
N PHE A 11 1.01 23.69 4.58
CA PHE A 11 1.60 24.58 3.60
C PHE A 11 2.07 25.83 4.33
N LEU A 12 3.38 26.02 4.37
CA LEU A 12 3.96 27.24 4.92
C LEU A 12 3.79 28.32 3.84
N VAL A 13 2.77 29.15 4.00
CA VAL A 13 2.65 30.40 3.23
C VAL A 13 3.63 31.37 3.88
N SER A 14 4.86 31.43 3.36
CA SER A 14 5.81 32.46 3.73
C SER A 14 5.22 33.82 3.33
N ARG A 15 4.57 34.50 4.29
CA ARG A 15 4.27 35.93 4.13
C ARG A 15 5.60 36.64 4.02
N LEU A 16 5.92 37.13 2.82
CA LEU A 16 6.94 38.14 2.60
C LEU A 16 6.62 39.34 3.51
N GLN A 17 7.23 39.39 4.69
CA GLN A 17 7.49 40.66 5.35
C GLN A 17 8.68 41.29 4.65
N GLU A 18 8.35 42.19 3.74
CA GLU A 18 9.28 43.08 3.05
C GLU A 18 9.97 43.98 4.10
N LYS A 19 11.17 43.58 4.55
CA LYS A 19 12.12 44.48 5.21
C LYS A 19 13.53 44.15 4.74
N HIS A 20 14.12 45.16 4.10
CA HIS A 20 15.47 45.19 3.53
C HIS A 20 16.51 44.49 4.41
N SER A 21 17.00 43.34 3.94
CA SER A 21 18.40 42.94 4.10
C SER A 21 18.71 41.83 3.09
N HIS A 22 19.77 42.02 2.32
CA HIS A 22 20.25 41.07 1.33
C HIS A 22 20.80 39.81 2.02
N SER A 23 19.92 38.87 2.36
CA SER A 23 20.29 37.47 2.58
C SER A 23 19.48 36.63 1.61
N LYS A 24 20.18 36.04 0.65
CA LYS A 24 19.63 35.10 -0.32
C LYS A 24 19.37 33.76 0.40
N CYS A 25 18.29 33.70 1.18
CA CYS A 25 17.79 32.44 1.76
C CYS A 25 17.01 31.68 0.69
N SER A 26 17.69 30.86 -0.13
CA SER A 26 17.02 29.89 -1.01
C SER A 26 16.61 28.60 -0.28
N SER A 27 16.47 28.63 1.05
CA SER A 27 16.45 27.42 1.88
C SER A 27 15.06 26.90 2.29
N ASP A 28 13.97 27.66 2.20
CA ASP A 28 12.72 27.28 2.90
C ASP A 28 11.47 27.09 2.03
N VAL A 29 11.62 26.92 0.71
CA VAL A 29 10.46 26.61 -0.15
C VAL A 29 10.16 25.10 -0.17
N LEU A 30 11.16 24.24 0.03
CA LEU A 30 10.98 22.77 -0.01
C LEU A 30 10.43 22.18 1.30
N GLN A 31 10.65 22.82 2.45
CA GLN A 31 9.96 22.43 3.70
C GLN A 31 8.44 22.63 3.61
N SER A 32 7.97 23.49 2.70
CA SER A 32 6.55 23.84 2.54
C SER A 32 5.67 22.69 2.02
N MET A 33 6.25 21.54 1.61
CA MET A 33 5.47 20.38 1.12
C MET A 33 5.61 19.10 1.96
N ARG A 34 6.22 19.18 3.15
CA ARG A 34 6.37 18.01 4.01
C ARG A 34 5.00 17.55 4.55
N ILE A 35 4.74 16.25 4.45
CA ILE A 35 3.57 15.63 5.11
C ILE A 35 4.05 14.90 6.35
N ASN A 36 3.46 15.17 7.50
CA ASN A 36 3.78 14.49 8.75
C ASN A 36 2.69 13.47 9.09
N VAL A 37 3.12 12.29 9.52
CA VAL A 37 2.27 11.20 10.01
C VAL A 37 2.52 11.02 11.50
N PHE A 38 1.47 11.24 12.28
CA PHE A 38 1.46 11.18 13.74
C PHE A 38 0.70 9.93 14.19
N GLU A 39 1.02 9.44 15.38
CA GLU A 39 0.16 8.50 16.11
C GLU A 39 -1.10 9.27 16.60
N GLU A 40 -2.29 8.68 16.54
CA GLU A 40 -3.57 9.41 16.76
C GLU A 40 -3.61 10.23 18.06
N ASP A 41 -3.14 9.63 19.16
CA ASP A 41 -3.17 10.22 20.51
C ASP A 41 -1.85 10.90 20.90
N SER A 42 -0.98 11.19 19.93
CA SER A 42 0.34 11.77 20.18
C SER A 42 0.73 12.82 19.15
N ASP A 43 1.40 13.88 19.60
CA ASP A 43 2.07 14.83 18.70
C ASP A 43 3.42 14.30 18.18
N LYS A 44 3.73 13.04 18.44
CA LYS A 44 4.95 12.39 17.94
C LYS A 44 4.81 12.04 16.47
N VAL A 45 5.64 12.69 15.64
CA VAL A 45 5.82 12.32 14.23
C VAL A 45 6.53 10.94 14.16
N VAL A 46 5.87 9.97 13.53
CA VAL A 46 6.41 8.62 13.32
C VAL A 46 7.09 8.53 11.94
N TRP A 47 6.40 9.03 10.92
CA TRP A 47 6.94 9.14 9.56
C TRP A 47 6.70 10.53 9.00
N TYR A 48 7.52 10.91 8.04
CA TYR A 48 7.28 12.11 7.25
C TYR A 48 7.59 11.84 5.78
N LYS A 49 6.92 12.58 4.91
CA LYS A 49 7.12 12.53 3.47
C LYS A 49 7.81 13.78 2.98
N GLU A 50 8.88 13.61 2.20
CA GLU A 50 9.58 14.68 1.48
C GLU A 50 9.49 14.45 -0.01
N ARG A 51 9.40 15.54 -0.78
CA ARG A 51 9.27 15.52 -2.24
C ARG A 51 10.50 16.18 -2.86
N TYR A 52 11.06 15.50 -3.86
CA TYR A 52 12.18 15.95 -4.67
C TYR A 52 11.76 15.96 -6.13
N LEU A 53 12.20 16.98 -6.86
CA LEU A 53 12.04 17.07 -8.31
C LEU A 53 13.36 16.63 -8.95
N GLY A 54 13.38 15.45 -9.55
CA GLY A 54 14.46 15.00 -10.42
C GLY A 54 14.24 15.47 -11.86
N ASP A 55 15.17 15.15 -12.76
CA ASP A 55 15.14 15.63 -14.16
C ASP A 55 13.93 15.11 -14.95
N GLU A 56 13.55 13.84 -14.74
CA GLU A 56 12.46 13.16 -15.46
C GLU A 56 11.27 12.79 -14.55
N GLU A 57 11.52 12.67 -13.25
CA GLU A 57 10.56 12.15 -12.28
C GLU A 57 10.51 12.98 -10.99
N ILE A 58 9.33 13.00 -10.39
CA ILE A 58 9.10 13.44 -9.02
C ILE A 58 9.34 12.22 -8.12
N ILE A 59 10.22 12.38 -7.15
CA ILE A 59 10.60 11.34 -6.19
C ILE A 59 10.11 11.77 -4.82
N GLU A 60 9.34 10.91 -4.17
CA GLU A 60 8.88 11.14 -2.79
C GLU A 60 9.46 10.10 -1.86
N ASN A 61 10.07 10.56 -0.77
CA ASN A 61 10.67 9.69 0.23
C ASN A 61 9.76 9.65 1.46
N ILE A 62 9.39 8.46 1.90
CA ILE A 62 8.79 8.23 3.20
C ILE A 62 9.91 7.87 4.17
N VAL A 63 10.16 8.74 5.13
CA VAL A 63 11.26 8.63 6.08
C VAL A 63 10.71 8.34 7.47
N HIS A 64 11.30 7.36 8.14
CA HIS A 64 11.00 7.10 9.55
C HIS A 64 11.69 8.16 10.42
N ASN A 65 10.90 8.90 11.19
CA ASN A 65 11.36 10.11 11.87
C ASN A 65 12.45 9.84 12.92
N HIS A 66 12.38 8.72 13.64
CA HIS A 66 13.34 8.43 14.70
C HIS A 66 14.71 7.99 14.17
N THR A 67 14.73 7.23 13.07
CA THR A 67 15.97 6.67 12.51
C THR A 67 16.51 7.48 11.34
N ASN A 68 15.74 8.44 10.83
CA ASN A 68 15.99 9.15 9.57
C ASN A 68 16.26 8.22 8.37
N ALA A 69 15.80 6.96 8.45
CA ALA A 69 15.96 5.99 7.39
C ALA A 69 14.80 6.14 6.40
N VAL A 70 15.12 6.19 5.11
CA VAL A 70 14.11 6.08 4.05
C VAL A 70 13.51 4.68 4.12
N CYS A 71 12.20 4.58 4.31
CA CYS A 71 11.49 3.31 4.30
C CYS A 71 11.02 2.96 2.89
N TRP A 72 10.50 3.95 2.18
CA TRP A 72 9.91 3.77 0.85
C TRP A 72 10.17 4.99 -0.02
N THR A 73 10.31 4.77 -1.32
CA THR A 73 10.33 5.83 -2.32
C THR A 73 9.18 5.64 -3.30
N VAL A 74 8.57 6.74 -3.72
CA VAL A 74 7.49 6.77 -4.71
C VAL A 74 7.97 7.61 -5.89
N HIS A 75 7.89 7.06 -7.08
CA HIS A 75 8.35 7.69 -8.31
C HIS A 75 7.17 7.93 -9.24
N ARG A 76 7.09 9.15 -9.78
CA ARG A 76 6.02 9.61 -10.67
C ARG A 76 6.63 10.46 -11.77
N PRO A 77 6.19 10.38 -13.03
CA PRO A 77 6.79 11.19 -14.09
C PRO A 77 6.41 12.66 -13.92
N GLN A 78 7.24 13.56 -14.45
CA GLN A 78 6.81 14.95 -14.63
C GLN A 78 5.72 15.09 -15.72
N ARG A 79 5.70 14.17 -16.70
CA ARG A 79 4.75 14.16 -17.83
C ARG A 79 4.23 12.75 -18.10
N GLY A 80 2.92 12.63 -18.30
CA GLY A 80 2.27 11.33 -18.52
C GLY A 80 1.82 10.69 -17.21
N TRP A 81 1.71 9.36 -17.19
CA TRP A 81 1.13 8.63 -16.06
C TRP A 81 1.88 7.34 -15.77
N TYR A 82 2.45 7.28 -14.57
CA TYR A 82 2.72 6.05 -13.83
C TYR A 82 2.91 6.41 -12.36
N VAL A 83 2.68 5.45 -11.48
CA VAL A 83 3.08 5.55 -10.09
C VAL A 83 3.71 4.23 -9.70
N ARG A 84 4.93 4.27 -9.17
CA ARG A 84 5.67 3.09 -8.72
C ARG A 84 6.26 3.33 -7.35
N MET A 85 6.17 2.32 -6.50
CA MET A 85 6.74 2.35 -5.15
C MET A 85 7.91 1.37 -5.03
N ARG A 86 8.95 1.76 -4.30
CA ARG A 86 10.16 0.95 -4.08
C ARG A 86 10.56 0.97 -2.61
N SER A 87 11.15 -0.11 -2.15
CA SER A 87 11.86 -0.19 -0.87
C SER A 87 13.37 -0.18 -1.12
N PRO A 88 14.18 0.43 -0.24
CA PRO A 88 15.65 0.28 -0.27
C PRO A 88 16.11 -1.18 -0.16
N THR A 89 15.27 -2.06 0.39
CA THR A 89 15.58 -3.50 0.50
C THR A 89 15.25 -4.30 -0.76
N PHE A 90 14.60 -3.69 -1.76
CA PHE A 90 14.31 -4.36 -3.03
C PHE A 90 15.57 -4.46 -3.91
N PRO A 91 15.72 -5.54 -4.69
CA PRO A 91 16.73 -5.59 -5.73
C PRO A 91 16.59 -4.42 -6.71
N PRO A 92 17.68 -4.01 -7.38
CA PRO A 92 17.63 -3.01 -8.45
C PRO A 92 16.59 -3.37 -9.51
N GLY A 93 15.81 -2.38 -9.95
CA GLY A 93 14.77 -2.57 -10.97
C GLY A 93 13.45 -3.16 -10.46
N VAL A 94 13.37 -3.62 -9.21
CA VAL A 94 12.11 -4.12 -8.62
C VAL A 94 11.32 -2.97 -8.02
N PHE A 95 10.02 -2.95 -8.31
CA PHE A 95 9.06 -1.96 -7.83
C PHE A 95 7.64 -2.52 -7.81
N ILE A 96 6.73 -1.82 -7.12
CA ILE A 96 5.30 -2.12 -7.08
C ILE A 96 4.57 -1.06 -7.90
N PRO A 97 4.01 -1.42 -9.07
CA PRO A 97 3.25 -0.49 -9.88
C PRO A 97 1.84 -0.30 -9.32
N PHE A 98 1.33 0.92 -9.44
CA PHE A 98 -0.08 1.24 -9.27
C PHE A 98 -0.71 1.42 -10.64
N THR A 99 -1.78 0.67 -10.91
CA THR A 99 -2.46 0.63 -12.20
C THR A 99 -3.90 1.08 -12.06
N PRO A 100 -4.40 2.01 -12.89
CA PRO A 100 -5.82 2.33 -12.94
C PRO A 100 -6.65 1.09 -13.16
N LEU A 101 -7.74 0.94 -12.41
CA LEU A 101 -8.61 -0.20 -12.57
C LEU A 101 -9.45 -0.06 -13.85
N SER A 102 -9.60 -1.15 -14.60
CA SER A 102 -10.44 -1.18 -15.81
C SER A 102 -11.91 -0.99 -15.46
N SER A 103 -12.65 -0.25 -16.29
CA SER A 103 -14.11 -0.09 -16.19
C SER A 103 -14.89 -1.41 -16.26
N ASN A 104 -14.28 -2.46 -16.79
CA ASN A 104 -14.88 -3.79 -16.88
C ASN A 104 -14.68 -4.63 -15.59
N SER A 105 -13.88 -4.13 -14.65
CA SER A 105 -13.66 -4.81 -13.37
C SER A 105 -14.90 -4.71 -12.50
N PRO A 106 -15.33 -5.79 -11.82
CA PRO A 106 -16.43 -5.73 -10.86
C PRO A 106 -16.12 -4.83 -9.65
N TYR A 107 -14.84 -4.51 -9.42
CA TYR A 107 -14.39 -3.61 -8.35
C TYR A 107 -14.14 -2.18 -8.84
N TYR A 108 -14.59 -1.85 -10.06
CA TYR A 108 -14.38 -0.53 -10.63
C TYR A 108 -15.12 0.55 -9.85
N SER A 109 -14.36 1.57 -9.47
CA SER A 109 -14.88 2.89 -9.13
C SER A 109 -14.05 3.93 -9.87
N GLU A 110 -14.62 5.11 -10.06
CA GLU A 110 -13.88 6.23 -10.63
C GLU A 110 -12.65 6.52 -9.76
N ALA A 111 -11.49 6.74 -10.39
CA ALA A 111 -10.21 6.91 -9.71
C ALA A 111 -9.74 5.69 -8.87
N ALA A 112 -10.27 4.48 -9.10
CA ALA A 112 -9.70 3.30 -8.46
C ALA A 112 -8.30 2.97 -8.99
N LEU A 113 -7.38 2.67 -8.07
CA LEU A 113 -6.06 2.09 -8.41
C LEU A 113 -5.96 0.67 -7.86
N SER A 114 -5.25 -0.18 -8.58
CA SER A 114 -4.87 -1.53 -8.14
C SER A 114 -3.36 -1.65 -8.02
N PHE A 115 -2.91 -2.53 -7.13
CA PHE A 115 -1.52 -2.97 -7.08
C PHE A 115 -1.45 -4.40 -6.56
N ARG A 116 -0.29 -5.03 -6.76
CA ARG A 116 -0.01 -6.39 -6.29
C ARG A 116 1.20 -6.37 -5.37
N SER A 117 1.11 -7.08 -4.26
CA SER A 117 2.22 -7.23 -3.31
C SER A 117 2.33 -8.66 -2.81
N ARG A 118 3.54 -9.09 -2.44
CA ARG A 118 3.74 -10.37 -1.77
C ARG A 118 3.33 -10.25 -0.32
N THR A 119 2.48 -11.16 0.13
CA THR A 119 1.98 -11.24 1.50
C THR A 119 2.12 -12.67 2.00
N ASN A 120 2.02 -12.87 3.30
CA ASN A 120 1.90 -14.21 3.87
C ASN A 120 0.55 -14.82 3.47
N ILE A 121 0.53 -16.13 3.24
CA ILE A 121 -0.72 -16.87 3.05
C ILE A 121 -1.48 -16.83 4.38
N PRO A 122 -2.72 -16.32 4.41
CA PRO A 122 -3.58 -16.40 5.58
C PRO A 122 -3.71 -17.86 6.01
N VAL A 123 -3.13 -18.20 7.15
CA VAL A 123 -3.44 -19.46 7.82
C VAL A 123 -4.78 -19.21 8.49
N GLU A 124 -5.87 -19.58 7.83
CA GLU A 124 -7.18 -19.68 8.47
C GLU A 124 -6.94 -20.47 9.76
N PRO A 125 -7.18 -19.91 10.95
CA PRO A 125 -7.12 -20.68 12.16
C PRO A 125 -8.16 -21.78 11.95
N ILE A 126 -7.69 -23.02 11.75
CA ILE A 126 -8.56 -24.19 11.68
C ILE A 126 -9.34 -24.09 12.98
N ALA A 127 -10.58 -23.63 12.87
CA ALA A 127 -11.41 -23.48 14.02
C ALA A 127 -11.69 -24.92 14.40
N ASN A 128 -10.92 -25.43 15.36
CA ASN A 128 -11.18 -26.65 16.10
C ASN A 128 -12.45 -26.42 16.92
N PHE A 129 -13.55 -26.08 16.24
CA PHE A 129 -14.87 -26.26 16.77
C PHE A 129 -15.02 -27.76 16.90
N ALA A 130 -14.93 -28.19 18.14
CA ALA A 130 -15.19 -29.53 18.60
C ALA A 130 -16.56 -29.99 18.08
N SER A 131 -16.58 -30.60 16.89
CA SER A 131 -17.49 -31.70 16.65
C SER A 131 -16.93 -32.87 17.44
N GLY A 132 -17.44 -33.03 18.67
CA GLY A 132 -17.38 -34.30 19.35
C GLY A 132 -18.05 -35.35 18.46
N SER A 133 -17.25 -36.06 17.68
CA SER A 133 -17.63 -37.33 17.09
C SER A 133 -16.58 -38.34 17.47
N LEU A 134 -16.93 -39.14 18.48
CA LEU A 134 -16.30 -40.43 18.76
C LEU A 134 -16.22 -41.28 17.47
N SER A 135 -15.15 -42.08 17.40
CA SER A 135 -14.90 -43.16 16.43
C SER A 135 -14.45 -42.67 15.05
N THR A 136 -13.26 -43.03 14.56
CA THR A 136 -13.01 -44.39 14.07
C THR A 136 -11.50 -44.62 13.99
N LEU A 137 -11.03 -45.73 14.59
CA LEU A 137 -9.71 -46.29 14.32
C LEU A 137 -9.53 -46.48 12.81
N HIS A 138 -8.58 -45.79 12.20
CA HIS A 138 -7.95 -46.27 10.97
C HIS A 138 -6.43 -46.30 11.17
N SER A 139 -5.97 -47.52 11.46
CA SER A 139 -4.61 -47.97 11.22
C SER A 139 -4.34 -47.86 9.72
N GLY A 140 -3.32 -47.10 9.33
CA GLY A 140 -3.06 -46.76 7.93
C GLY A 140 -1.66 -46.23 7.74
N GLN A 141 -0.70 -47.10 8.04
CA GLN A 141 0.72 -47.00 7.78
C GLN A 141 1.02 -46.40 6.39
N SER A 142 1.54 -45.18 6.35
CA SER A 142 2.14 -44.59 5.14
C SER A 142 3.58 -44.19 5.46
N THR A 143 4.49 -45.02 4.98
CA THR A 143 5.94 -44.84 5.05
C THR A 143 6.39 -43.57 4.32
N PRO A 144 7.28 -42.75 4.89
CA PRO A 144 7.91 -41.66 4.14
C PRO A 144 8.90 -42.26 3.14
N THR A 145 8.61 -42.12 1.85
CA THR A 145 9.55 -42.43 0.77
C THR A 145 10.69 -41.42 0.81
N VAL A 146 11.81 -41.82 1.41
CA VAL A 146 13.08 -41.09 1.40
C VAL A 146 13.68 -41.19 0.01
N HIS A 147 13.61 -40.10 -0.76
CA HIS A 147 14.41 -39.95 -1.98
C HIS A 147 15.79 -39.40 -1.60
N SER A 148 16.78 -40.30 -1.60
CA SER A 148 18.20 -39.96 -1.51
C SER A 148 18.68 -39.55 -2.90
N TYR A 149 19.03 -38.29 -3.08
CA TYR A 149 19.80 -37.85 -4.24
C TYR A 149 21.29 -38.19 -4.02
N PRO A 150 22.02 -38.58 -5.08
CA PRO A 150 23.46 -38.84 -4.99
C PRO A 150 24.23 -37.53 -4.72
N PRO A 151 25.27 -37.54 -3.86
CA PRO A 151 26.13 -36.39 -3.68
C PRO A 151 26.94 -36.15 -4.95
N SER A 152 26.78 -34.97 -5.55
CA SER A 152 27.66 -34.53 -6.64
C SER A 152 28.95 -33.95 -6.05
N PRO A 153 30.14 -34.48 -6.35
CA PRO A 153 31.39 -33.93 -5.83
C PRO A 153 31.72 -32.61 -6.54
N THR A 154 31.73 -31.51 -5.78
CA THR A 154 32.24 -30.22 -6.27
C THR A 154 33.74 -30.16 -5.98
N VAL A 155 34.57 -30.22 -7.02
CA VAL A 155 35.99 -29.84 -6.95
C VAL A 155 36.07 -28.36 -7.33
N THR A 156 36.22 -27.49 -6.34
CA THR A 156 36.52 -26.07 -6.56
C THR A 156 37.99 -25.84 -6.22
N VAL A 157 38.83 -25.70 -7.23
CA VAL A 157 40.22 -25.22 -7.07
C VAL A 157 40.14 -23.70 -6.92
N ILE A 158 40.32 -23.21 -5.70
CA ILE A 158 40.48 -21.78 -5.41
C ILE A 158 41.98 -21.49 -5.41
N VAL A 159 42.46 -20.83 -6.47
CA VAL A 159 43.79 -20.22 -6.49
C VAL A 159 43.65 -18.82 -5.90
N GLU A 160 44.18 -18.63 -4.70
CA GLU A 160 44.18 -17.36 -3.99
C GLU A 160 45.44 -16.56 -4.38
N PRO A 161 45.31 -15.37 -4.99
CA PRO A 161 46.47 -14.51 -5.25
C PRO A 161 46.94 -13.81 -3.97
N PRO A 162 48.27 -13.65 -3.77
CA PRO A 162 48.83 -13.04 -2.57
C PRO A 162 48.49 -11.55 -2.51
N SER A 163 47.86 -11.12 -1.42
CA SER A 163 47.60 -9.71 -1.13
C SER A 163 48.78 -9.07 -0.36
N PRO A 164 49.10 -7.79 -0.63
CA PRO A 164 50.27 -7.08 -0.12
C PRO A 164 50.19 -6.69 1.37
N PRO A 165 51.33 -6.38 2.01
CA PRO A 165 51.44 -6.18 3.45
C PRO A 165 50.92 -4.82 3.95
N ILE A 166 49.92 -4.90 4.83
CA ILE A 166 49.77 -4.26 6.16
C ILE A 166 50.44 -2.88 6.36
N ILE A 167 49.59 -1.84 6.43
CA ILE A 167 49.74 -0.68 7.31
C ILE A 167 48.32 -0.36 7.81
N ASP A 168 48.01 -0.60 9.09
CA ASP A 168 46.99 0.13 9.89
C ASP A 168 46.87 -0.50 11.30
N GLU A 169 47.93 -0.33 12.09
CA GLU A 169 48.07 -0.88 13.45
C GLU A 169 47.52 0.06 14.56
N GLN A 170 46.65 1.03 14.25
CA GLN A 170 46.18 2.02 15.25
C GLN A 170 44.66 2.13 15.47
N LEU A 171 43.80 1.39 14.78
CA LEU A 171 42.33 1.49 14.97
C LEU A 171 41.69 0.30 15.71
N ASN A 172 42.47 -0.53 16.40
CA ASN A 172 41.96 -1.68 17.17
C ASN A 172 41.85 -1.45 18.69
N LYS A 173 42.09 -0.23 19.19
CA LYS A 173 42.10 0.05 20.63
C LYS A 173 40.76 0.52 21.24
N ILE A 174 39.67 0.54 20.47
CA ILE A 174 38.30 0.82 20.97
C ILE A 174 37.38 -0.43 20.82
N ALA A 175 37.83 -1.47 20.12
CA ALA A 175 37.06 -2.68 19.87
C ALA A 175 37.26 -3.74 20.98
N GLY A 176 36.74 -3.44 22.18
CA GLY A 176 36.72 -4.39 23.30
C GLY A 176 35.35 -5.04 23.51
N LYS A 177 35.14 -6.22 22.90
CA LYS A 177 34.41 -7.41 23.41
C LYS A 177 33.86 -8.26 22.25
N GLN A 178 34.70 -9.19 21.79
CA GLN A 178 34.30 -10.44 21.17
C GLN A 178 33.86 -11.44 22.24
N GLN A 179 32.71 -12.09 22.06
CA GLN A 179 32.33 -13.46 22.45
C GLN A 179 30.82 -13.59 22.13
N GLU A 180 30.26 -14.57 21.44
CA GLU A 180 30.66 -15.95 21.16
C GLU A 180 29.84 -16.39 19.93
N ARG A 181 30.51 -16.94 18.90
CA ARG A 181 29.84 -17.64 17.79
C ARG A 181 29.42 -19.01 18.31
N SER A 182 28.13 -19.20 18.57
CA SER A 182 27.53 -20.53 18.67
C SER A 182 26.42 -20.64 17.65
N ASP A 183 26.57 -21.63 16.77
CA ASP A 183 25.61 -22.13 15.82
C ASP A 183 24.24 -22.33 16.49
N ASN A 184 23.22 -21.64 16.00
CA ASN A 184 21.85 -22.01 16.31
C ASN A 184 21.04 -22.03 15.01
N ASN A 185 21.06 -23.22 14.40
CA ASN A 185 20.39 -23.58 13.16
C ASN A 185 18.85 -23.61 13.29
N ASN A 186 18.29 -22.85 14.22
CA ASN A 186 16.87 -22.76 14.48
C ASN A 186 16.22 -21.72 13.56
N ARG A 187 16.43 -21.88 12.24
CA ARG A 187 15.73 -21.08 11.23
C ARG A 187 14.25 -21.45 11.34
N LYS A 188 13.48 -20.60 12.01
CA LYS A 188 12.01 -20.67 11.98
C LYS A 188 11.57 -20.89 10.53
N PRO A 189 10.67 -21.85 10.26
CA PRO A 189 10.16 -22.04 8.90
C PRO A 189 9.62 -20.72 8.39
N SER A 190 10.16 -20.25 7.26
CA SER A 190 9.66 -19.05 6.60
C SER A 190 8.19 -19.28 6.26
N ALA A 191 7.33 -18.34 6.65
CA ALA A 191 5.92 -18.39 6.29
C ALA A 191 5.79 -18.51 4.76
N ALA A 192 4.84 -19.31 4.30
CA ALA A 192 4.51 -19.38 2.89
C ALA A 192 3.97 -18.01 2.44
N THR A 193 4.41 -17.55 1.26
CA THR A 193 4.01 -16.25 0.71
C THR A 193 3.24 -16.43 -0.59
N GLN A 194 2.34 -15.48 -0.88
CA GLN A 194 1.57 -15.40 -2.12
C GLN A 194 1.53 -13.97 -2.64
N VAL A 195 1.19 -13.79 -3.92
CA VAL A 195 0.93 -12.45 -4.46
C VAL A 195 -0.55 -12.14 -4.23
N THR A 196 -0.81 -11.05 -3.51
CA THR A 196 -2.16 -10.56 -3.24
C THR A 196 -2.41 -9.28 -4.02
N GLU A 197 -3.60 -9.16 -4.58
CA GLU A 197 -4.06 -7.97 -5.29
C GLU A 197 -4.92 -7.09 -4.36
N PHE A 198 -4.70 -5.79 -4.45
CA PHE A 198 -5.37 -4.79 -3.64
C PHE A 198 -5.97 -3.71 -4.52
N VAL A 199 -7.08 -3.13 -4.07
CA VAL A 199 -7.78 -2.02 -4.71
C VAL A 199 -7.91 -0.87 -3.73
N LEU A 200 -7.51 0.31 -4.19
CA LEU A 200 -7.79 1.60 -3.59
C LEU A 200 -9.00 2.20 -4.31
N SER A 201 -10.04 2.54 -3.56
CA SER A 201 -11.25 3.16 -4.10
C SER A 201 -11.66 4.36 -3.25
N PRO A 202 -12.05 5.49 -3.87
CA PRO A 202 -12.56 6.62 -3.12
C PRO A 202 -13.93 6.27 -2.56
N HIS A 203 -14.24 6.81 -1.38
CA HIS A 203 -15.59 6.75 -0.85
C HIS A 203 -16.44 7.71 -1.68
N SER A 204 -17.25 7.17 -2.59
CA SER A 204 -18.41 7.91 -3.06
C SER A 204 -19.26 8.17 -1.82
N ALA A 205 -19.41 9.42 -1.43
CA ALA A 205 -20.34 9.82 -0.38
C ALA A 205 -21.75 9.51 -0.90
N VAL A 206 -22.16 8.25 -0.81
CA VAL A 206 -23.55 7.86 -1.07
C VAL A 206 -24.33 8.55 0.03
N PRO A 207 -25.23 9.49 -0.30
CA PRO A 207 -26.03 10.14 0.72
C PRO A 207 -26.87 9.06 1.37
N ILE A 208 -26.48 8.63 2.57
CA ILE A 208 -27.29 7.75 3.40
C ILE A 208 -28.56 8.55 3.66
N ALA A 209 -29.63 8.19 2.97
CA ALA A 209 -30.94 8.75 3.21
C ALA A 209 -31.37 8.26 4.59
N THR A 210 -31.05 9.01 5.64
CA THR A 210 -31.65 8.79 6.96
C THR A 210 -33.15 9.04 6.82
N GLU A 211 -33.93 7.96 6.74
CA GLU A 211 -35.37 7.98 6.49
C GLU A 211 -36.17 8.78 7.53
N SER A 212 -35.59 9.05 8.70
CA SER A 212 -36.25 9.72 9.84
C SER A 212 -35.90 11.21 10.04
N ALA A 213 -35.27 11.87 9.06
CA ALA A 213 -35.00 13.31 9.18
C ALA A 213 -36.26 14.15 8.91
N SER A 214 -36.68 14.94 9.91
CA SER A 214 -37.81 15.87 9.84
C SER A 214 -37.70 16.83 8.64
N LEU A 215 -38.83 17.28 8.08
CA LEU A 215 -38.86 18.19 6.92
C LEU A 215 -38.04 19.48 7.15
N PHE A 216 -37.99 19.96 8.40
CA PHE A 216 -37.19 21.12 8.78
C PHE A 216 -35.67 20.82 8.78
N SER A 217 -35.28 19.62 9.20
CA SER A 217 -33.89 19.14 9.11
C SER A 217 -33.45 18.96 7.65
N ARG A 218 -34.36 18.59 6.74
CA ARG A 218 -34.07 18.52 5.30
C ARG A 218 -33.79 19.91 4.70
N ALA A 219 -34.53 20.95 5.11
CA ALA A 219 -34.31 22.31 4.64
C ALA A 219 -32.97 22.89 5.14
N LEU A 220 -32.62 22.67 6.42
CA LEU A 220 -31.33 23.10 6.96
C LEU A 220 -30.15 22.29 6.38
N ALA A 221 -30.34 21.01 6.08
CA ALA A 221 -29.34 20.22 5.37
C ALA A 221 -29.14 20.69 3.93
N LEU A 222 -30.15 21.31 3.28
CA LEU A 222 -30.02 21.90 1.94
C LEU A 222 -29.25 23.23 1.95
N ILE A 223 -29.37 24.02 3.01
CA ILE A 223 -28.63 25.30 3.14
C ILE A 223 -27.17 25.05 3.59
N LYS A 224 -26.93 24.00 4.39
CA LYS A 224 -25.57 23.54 4.75
C LYS A 224 -24.90 22.67 3.67
N LYS A 225 -25.55 22.51 2.51
CA LYS A 225 -25.08 21.76 1.32
C LYS A 225 -24.40 22.65 0.27
N GLN A 226 -23.91 23.84 0.65
CA GLN A 226 -23.03 24.59 -0.24
C GLN A 226 -21.71 23.84 -0.39
N HIS A 227 -21.60 23.14 -1.51
CA HIS A 227 -20.49 22.30 -1.96
C HIS A 227 -20.04 21.27 -0.92
N PRO A 228 -20.46 19.99 -1.00
CA PRO A 228 -19.62 18.96 -0.40
C PRO A 228 -18.24 19.14 -1.04
N ALA A 229 -17.29 19.65 -0.27
CA ALA A 229 -15.89 19.59 -0.67
C ALA A 229 -15.64 18.11 -1.02
N PRO A 230 -14.99 17.83 -2.15
CA PRO A 230 -14.70 16.45 -2.51
C PRO A 230 -13.96 15.84 -1.31
N SER A 231 -14.58 14.87 -0.67
CA SER A 231 -13.94 14.19 0.44
C SER A 231 -12.88 13.29 -0.16
N HIS A 232 -11.62 13.50 0.19
CA HIS A 232 -10.54 12.61 -0.22
C HIS A 232 -10.55 11.29 0.56
N SER A 233 -11.66 10.91 1.19
CA SER A 233 -11.78 9.67 1.93
C SER A 233 -11.71 8.47 0.97
N PHE A 234 -11.00 7.42 1.34
CA PHE A 234 -10.85 6.22 0.51
C PHE A 234 -10.62 4.97 1.34
N SER A 235 -10.81 3.81 0.72
CA SER A 235 -10.54 2.52 1.34
C SER A 235 -9.57 1.71 0.50
N LEU A 236 -8.79 0.86 1.18
CA LEU A 236 -7.93 -0.15 0.61
C LEU A 236 -8.54 -1.51 0.96
N THR A 237 -8.93 -2.26 -0.06
CA THR A 237 -9.52 -3.60 0.07
C THR A 237 -8.69 -4.62 -0.68
N ARG A 238 -8.65 -5.84 -0.16
CA ARG A 238 -8.03 -6.98 -0.82
C ARG A 238 -9.02 -7.60 -1.80
N ILE A 239 -8.57 -7.91 -3.01
CA ILE A 239 -9.38 -8.69 -3.95
C ILE A 239 -9.27 -10.17 -3.55
N PRO A 240 -10.40 -10.87 -3.31
CA PRO A 240 -10.39 -12.32 -3.14
C PRO A 240 -9.83 -12.97 -4.40
N THR A 241 -8.64 -13.56 -4.33
CA THR A 241 -8.12 -14.40 -5.40
C THR A 241 -8.91 -15.69 -5.38
N SER A 242 -9.67 -15.98 -6.44
CA SER A 242 -10.36 -17.25 -6.54
C SER A 242 -9.30 -18.37 -6.52
N PRO A 243 -9.44 -19.41 -5.68
CA PRO A 243 -8.48 -20.52 -5.65
C PRO A 243 -8.43 -21.27 -7.00
N ARG A 244 -9.40 -21.01 -7.89
CA ARG A 244 -9.49 -21.62 -9.21
C ARG A 244 -8.42 -21.10 -10.18
N ASP A 245 -7.92 -19.87 -10.00
CA ASP A 245 -6.85 -19.32 -10.84
C ASP A 245 -5.46 -19.85 -10.46
N ALA A 246 -5.30 -20.41 -9.25
CA ALA A 246 -4.07 -21.04 -8.81
C ALA A 246 -3.88 -22.46 -9.38
N ALA A 247 -4.97 -23.10 -9.83
CA ALA A 247 -4.97 -24.39 -10.48
C ALA A 247 -5.28 -24.21 -11.97
N ALA A 248 -4.34 -23.66 -12.73
CA ALA A 248 -4.41 -23.73 -14.19
C ALA A 248 -4.68 -25.19 -14.59
N PRO A 249 -5.71 -25.46 -15.43
CA PRO A 249 -5.96 -26.82 -15.89
C PRO A 249 -4.69 -27.34 -16.59
N PRO A 250 -4.33 -28.63 -16.40
CA PRO A 250 -3.18 -29.21 -17.07
C PRO A 250 -3.30 -29.00 -18.59
N PRO A 251 -2.19 -28.76 -19.30
CA PRO A 251 -2.19 -28.52 -20.75
C PRO A 251 -2.96 -29.62 -21.50
N PRO A 252 -3.65 -29.28 -22.60
CA PRO A 252 -4.63 -30.16 -23.29
C PRO A 252 -4.05 -31.46 -23.88
N TYR A 253 -2.75 -31.71 -23.75
CA TYR A 253 -2.10 -32.92 -24.24
C TYR A 253 -2.23 -34.14 -23.30
N GLN A 254 -2.86 -34.00 -22.13
CA GLN A 254 -3.24 -35.13 -21.27
C GLN A 254 -4.74 -35.46 -21.32
N ALA A 255 -5.42 -35.12 -22.42
CA ALA A 255 -6.82 -35.49 -22.62
C ALA A 255 -6.95 -37.00 -22.82
N ASN A 256 -7.35 -37.71 -21.76
CA ASN A 256 -7.80 -39.09 -21.83
C ASN A 256 -9.12 -39.13 -22.62
N PRO A 257 -9.22 -39.85 -23.76
CA PRO A 257 -10.39 -39.81 -24.65
C PRO A 257 -11.66 -40.50 -24.10
N ALA A 258 -11.70 -40.86 -22.81
CA ALA A 258 -12.85 -41.49 -22.16
C ALA A 258 -13.75 -40.51 -21.38
N ALA A 259 -13.62 -39.20 -21.59
CA ALA A 259 -14.37 -38.20 -20.83
C ALA A 259 -15.86 -38.16 -21.24
N VAL A 260 -16.71 -38.56 -20.29
CA VAL A 260 -18.18 -38.58 -20.36
C VAL A 260 -18.72 -37.17 -20.61
N PRO A 261 -19.75 -36.97 -21.45
CA PRO A 261 -20.34 -35.66 -21.70
C PRO A 261 -20.95 -35.08 -20.41
N PHE A 262 -20.40 -33.96 -19.94
CA PHE A 262 -20.97 -33.20 -18.82
C PHE A 262 -22.25 -32.47 -19.28
N PRO A 263 -23.32 -32.47 -18.48
CA PRO A 263 -24.56 -31.76 -18.80
C PRO A 263 -24.35 -30.24 -18.82
N PRO A 264 -25.16 -29.49 -19.60
CA PRO A 264 -25.09 -28.04 -19.68
C PRO A 264 -25.36 -27.42 -18.30
N SER A 265 -24.34 -26.78 -17.74
CA SER A 265 -24.43 -26.08 -16.45
C SER A 265 -25.36 -24.87 -16.57
N VAL A 266 -26.48 -24.91 -15.86
CA VAL A 266 -27.44 -23.81 -15.73
C VAL A 266 -26.73 -22.59 -15.13
N PRO A 267 -26.86 -21.38 -15.71
CA PRO A 267 -26.27 -20.16 -15.16
C PRO A 267 -26.93 -19.83 -13.82
N VAL A 268 -26.18 -20.04 -12.72
CA VAL A 268 -26.60 -19.64 -11.37
C VAL A 268 -26.49 -18.10 -11.30
N PRO A 269 -27.52 -17.39 -10.80
CA PRO A 269 -27.45 -15.94 -10.61
C PRO A 269 -26.28 -15.59 -9.69
N ALA A 270 -25.41 -14.70 -10.18
CA ALA A 270 -24.21 -14.28 -9.46
C ALA A 270 -24.61 -13.50 -8.20
N VAL A 271 -24.53 -14.14 -7.04
CA VAL A 271 -24.61 -13.45 -5.75
C VAL A 271 -23.41 -12.48 -5.69
N PRO A 272 -23.62 -11.17 -5.44
CA PRO A 272 -22.52 -10.24 -5.32
C PRO A 272 -21.60 -10.71 -4.18
N PRO A 273 -20.28 -10.82 -4.42
CA PRO A 273 -19.36 -11.29 -3.40
C PRO A 273 -19.46 -10.37 -2.18
N LEU A 274 -19.61 -10.97 -1.00
CA LEU A 274 -19.54 -10.26 0.28
C LEU A 274 -18.22 -9.46 0.28
N ALA A 275 -18.33 -8.13 0.30
CA ALA A 275 -17.17 -7.25 0.30
C ALA A 275 -16.30 -7.56 1.52
N ALA A 276 -15.02 -7.88 1.29
CA ALA A 276 -14.07 -8.04 2.37
C ALA A 276 -13.98 -6.73 3.18
N ALA A 277 -13.80 -6.86 4.49
CA ALA A 277 -13.55 -5.69 5.33
C ALA A 277 -12.31 -4.94 4.81
N PRO A 278 -12.30 -3.59 4.82
CA PRO A 278 -11.16 -2.83 4.35
C PRO A 278 -9.96 -3.03 5.28
N LEU A 279 -8.79 -3.22 4.66
CA LEU A 279 -7.52 -3.32 5.36
C LEU A 279 -7.12 -1.96 5.93
N LEU A 280 -7.32 -0.91 5.14
CA LEU A 280 -7.02 0.46 5.50
C LEU A 280 -8.15 1.38 5.03
N THR A 281 -8.52 2.34 5.86
CA THR A 281 -9.46 3.41 5.52
C THR A 281 -8.85 4.75 5.84
N PHE A 282 -8.92 5.70 4.92
CA PHE A 282 -8.57 7.10 5.17
C PHE A 282 -9.85 7.93 5.28
N TYR A 283 -9.97 8.65 6.39
CA TYR A 283 -11.04 9.60 6.65
C TYR A 283 -10.50 11.01 6.48
N ASP A 284 -10.99 11.72 5.48
CA ASP A 284 -10.67 13.13 5.30
C ASP A 284 -11.40 13.96 6.37
N THR A 285 -10.62 14.69 7.17
CA THR A 285 -11.12 15.59 8.23
C THR A 285 -10.81 17.05 7.92
N THR A 286 -10.49 17.36 6.67
CA THR A 286 -10.11 18.71 6.23
C THR A 286 -11.28 19.68 6.44
N PRO A 287 -11.09 20.78 7.19
CA PRO A 287 -12.14 21.78 7.38
C PRO A 287 -12.52 22.46 6.06
N ALA A 288 -13.80 22.71 5.83
CA ALA A 288 -14.34 23.24 4.57
C ALA A 288 -13.77 24.61 4.12
N PHE A 289 -13.06 25.33 5.00
CA PHE A 289 -12.52 26.65 4.72
C PHE A 289 -10.99 26.71 4.72
N THR A 290 -10.31 25.58 4.81
CA THR A 290 -8.85 25.57 4.74
C THR A 290 -8.39 25.40 3.30
N VAL A 291 -7.89 26.48 2.72
CA VAL A 291 -7.30 26.47 1.39
C VAL A 291 -5.96 25.76 1.46
N ARG A 292 -5.81 24.67 0.69
CA ARG A 292 -4.56 23.91 0.56
C ARG A 292 -4.02 23.38 1.88
N THR A 293 -4.83 22.86 2.79
CA THR A 293 -4.31 21.97 3.83
C THR A 293 -5.10 20.70 3.78
N LEU A 294 -4.42 19.56 3.88
CA LEU A 294 -5.07 18.27 3.94
C LEU A 294 -4.78 17.64 5.30
N SER A 295 -5.85 17.27 5.99
CA SER A 295 -5.77 16.56 7.26
C SER A 295 -6.74 15.39 7.26
N GLY A 296 -6.33 14.28 7.84
CA GLY A 296 -7.21 13.13 7.96
C GLY A 296 -6.66 12.05 8.87
N ILE A 297 -7.43 10.98 9.02
CA ILE A 297 -7.12 9.84 9.89
C ILE A 297 -7.01 8.59 9.02
N ILE A 298 -5.87 7.90 9.09
CA ILE A 298 -5.71 6.55 8.55
C ILE A 298 -6.07 5.57 9.65
N GLU A 299 -7.03 4.70 9.41
CA GLU A 299 -7.34 3.54 10.24
C GLU A 299 -6.86 2.26 9.53
N ILE A 300 -6.05 1.45 10.24
CA ILE A 300 -5.50 0.18 9.73
C ILE A 300 -5.99 -0.99 10.59
N ASN A 301 -6.52 -2.02 9.93
CA ASN A 301 -6.88 -3.28 10.57
C ASN A 301 -5.62 -4.07 10.95
N ARG A 302 -5.21 -3.99 12.23
CA ARG A 302 -3.99 -4.65 12.73
C ARG A 302 -4.02 -6.17 12.65
N VAL A 303 -5.20 -6.78 12.72
CA VAL A 303 -5.31 -8.24 12.61
C VAL A 303 -4.94 -8.67 11.19
N GLU A 304 -5.49 -7.98 10.19
CA GLU A 304 -5.22 -8.27 8.80
C GLU A 304 -3.79 -7.90 8.41
N GLU A 305 -3.28 -6.74 8.82
CA GLU A 305 -1.89 -6.34 8.59
C GLU A 305 -0.90 -7.39 9.12
N ARG A 306 -1.08 -7.86 10.36
CA ARG A 306 -0.21 -8.89 10.97
C ARG A 306 -0.30 -10.21 10.21
N MET A 307 -1.50 -10.59 9.79
CA MET A 307 -1.74 -11.80 9.00
C MET A 307 -1.06 -11.72 7.64
N LEU A 308 -1.09 -10.56 6.97
CA LEU A 308 -0.43 -10.33 5.69
C LEU A 308 1.09 -10.25 5.83
N GLY A 309 1.61 -9.94 7.02
CA GLY A 309 3.04 -9.89 7.31
C GLY A 309 3.77 -8.76 6.59
N VAL A 310 3.08 -7.66 6.33
CA VAL A 310 3.63 -6.47 5.66
C VAL A 310 3.68 -5.32 6.64
N ASP A 311 4.79 -4.58 6.65
CA ASP A 311 5.05 -3.50 7.61
C ASP A 311 4.05 -2.34 7.50
N THR A 312 3.78 -1.67 8.62
CA THR A 312 2.87 -0.51 8.67
C THR A 312 3.30 0.63 7.75
N SER A 313 4.61 0.87 7.65
CA SER A 313 5.18 1.92 6.79
C SER A 313 4.79 1.73 5.32
N PHE A 314 4.64 0.49 4.86
CA PHE A 314 4.16 0.17 3.52
C PHE A 314 2.73 0.67 3.32
N TRP A 315 1.81 0.30 4.21
CA TRP A 315 0.40 0.68 4.11
C TRP A 315 0.19 2.20 4.22
N VAL A 316 0.96 2.86 5.09
CA VAL A 316 1.00 4.33 5.17
C VAL A 316 1.50 4.95 3.86
N THR A 317 2.55 4.38 3.25
CA THR A 317 3.05 4.86 1.96
C THR A 317 2.01 4.71 0.85
N VAL A 318 1.33 3.56 0.78
CA VAL A 318 0.23 3.29 -0.16
C VAL A 318 -0.87 4.35 -0.01
N ALA A 319 -1.28 4.63 1.23
CA ALA A 319 -2.31 5.63 1.51
C ALA A 319 -1.88 7.05 1.08
N LEU A 320 -0.68 7.49 1.45
CA LEU A 320 -0.15 8.80 1.06
C LEU A 320 0.01 8.94 -0.46
N THR A 321 0.43 7.86 -1.13
CA THR A 321 0.57 7.82 -2.60
C THR A 321 -0.78 8.00 -3.28
N TYR A 322 -1.81 7.31 -2.80
CA TYR A 322 -3.15 7.42 -3.35
C TYR A 322 -3.78 8.78 -3.09
N LEU A 323 -3.50 9.36 -1.91
CA LEU A 323 -3.94 10.71 -1.56
C LEU A 323 -3.41 11.77 -2.54
N ASP A 324 -2.11 11.74 -2.89
CA ASP A 324 -1.58 12.67 -3.90
C ASP A 324 -2.24 12.47 -5.26
N PHE A 325 -2.51 11.22 -5.63
CA PHE A 325 -3.19 10.91 -6.88
C PHE A 325 -4.59 11.52 -6.94
N LEU A 326 -5.35 11.47 -5.84
CA LEU A 326 -6.67 12.10 -5.75
C LEU A 326 -6.55 13.64 -5.86
N GLU A 327 -5.59 14.25 -5.16
CA GLU A 327 -5.35 15.69 -5.22
C GLU A 327 -5.02 16.17 -6.65
N GLU A 328 -4.13 15.48 -7.36
CA GLU A 328 -3.70 15.89 -8.72
C GLU A 328 -4.82 15.77 -9.75
N ARG A 329 -5.69 14.79 -9.56
CA ARG A 329 -6.85 14.58 -10.41
C ARG A 329 -7.83 15.75 -10.31
N GLU A 330 -8.07 16.29 -9.12
CA GLU A 330 -8.99 17.43 -8.93
C GLU A 330 -8.51 18.74 -9.58
N VAL A 331 -7.19 18.96 -9.59
CA VAL A 331 -6.59 20.12 -10.27
C VAL A 331 -6.77 20.02 -11.77
N SER A 332 -6.69 18.81 -12.32
CA SER A 332 -6.90 18.56 -13.75
C SER A 332 -8.34 18.87 -14.18
N PHE A 333 -9.34 18.50 -13.37
CA PHE A 333 -10.73 18.88 -13.63
C PHE A 333 -10.93 20.39 -13.52
N SER A 334 -10.41 21.02 -12.47
CA SER A 334 -10.62 22.45 -12.22
C SER A 334 -9.96 23.33 -13.29
N SER A 335 -8.76 22.96 -13.76
CA SER A 335 -8.09 23.66 -14.86
C SER A 335 -8.83 23.50 -16.18
N SER A 336 -9.34 22.30 -16.49
CA SER A 336 -10.13 22.07 -17.70
C SER A 336 -11.44 22.87 -17.72
N PHE A 337 -12.12 23.02 -16.57
CA PHE A 337 -13.31 23.86 -16.45
C PHE A 337 -13.02 25.36 -16.55
N ALA A 338 -11.91 25.84 -15.98
CA ALA A 338 -11.52 27.25 -16.09
C ALA A 338 -11.23 27.68 -17.54
N PHE A 339 -10.65 26.80 -18.36
CA PHE A 339 -10.47 27.06 -19.79
C PHE A 339 -11.80 27.01 -20.57
N SER A 340 -12.72 26.09 -20.24
CA SER A 340 -14.03 26.05 -20.91
C SER A 340 -14.92 27.25 -20.60
N PHE A 341 -14.87 27.81 -19.39
CA PHE A 341 -15.61 29.03 -19.07
C PHE A 341 -14.97 30.29 -19.68
N LEU A 342 -13.64 30.34 -19.83
CA LEU A 342 -12.99 31.45 -20.55
C LEU A 342 -13.26 31.41 -22.07
N SER A 343 -13.48 30.23 -22.66
CA SER A 343 -13.82 30.11 -24.09
C SER A 343 -15.27 30.43 -24.43
N VAL A 344 -16.19 30.44 -23.45
CA VAL A 344 -17.62 30.77 -23.67
C VAL A 344 -17.92 32.26 -23.47
N VAL A 345 -17.00 33.04 -22.90
CA VAL A 345 -17.19 34.49 -22.63
C VAL A 345 -16.54 35.41 -23.69
N ILE A 346 -15.92 34.85 -24.74
CA ILE A 346 -15.36 35.61 -25.87
C ILE A 346 -16.13 35.29 -27.16
N VAL A 347 -17.46 35.44 -27.12
CA VAL A 347 -18.29 35.69 -28.31
C VAL A 347 -19.49 36.52 -27.85
N TYR A 348 -19.29 37.82 -27.64
CA TYR A 348 -20.31 38.87 -27.82
C TYR A 348 -19.63 40.20 -28.11
#